data_AF-A0A6F9BQC0-F1
#
_entry.id   AF-A0A6F9BQC0-F1
#
_cell.length_a   1.000
_cell.length_b   1.000
_cell.length_c   1.000
_cell.angle_alpha   90.00
_cell.angle_beta   90.00
_cell.angle_gamma   90.00
#
_symmetry.space_group_name_H-M   'P 1'
#
loop_
_entity.id
_entity.type
_entity.pdbx_description
1 polymer ?
#
loop_
_entity_poly.entity_id
_entity_poly.type
_entity_poly.pdbx_seq_one_letter_code
_entity_poly.pdbx_strand_id
1 'polypeptide(L)'
;MLTKHEKELIAKIWDKMIPVASDIGAECLLRMMTTFPGTKTYFAHLDIRPGSPHLRSHGKKIVLAIAECSKDISSMMVTLAPLQTLHAYKLRIDPCNFKLLCHCILVTLAAHMGDEFDPVAHAAMDKYLSAFAAMKSARPSPTSSLLDYDDVGPKSLSRCLIVYHWTQRYFGGFGNLYNAEAIMNNPLIAKHGTTVLRGLDRALKNMDDIKNTYAELSILHSEKLHLLSDCLTIVIAAKMGNTFTPEYQASFQKFLSVVVSALGKHLCGIAEPLAKMSLSAKEKVIVKDFFAKVSSRSDEIGAEALARLIVVYPQTKSYFAHWKDLSPNGAPVRKHGITVMGGVYEAVSKIDDLAGGLLTLSELHAFMLRVDPVNFKILSHCILVVLSMMFAEEFTPQIHVAVDKFLALLALALAEKYR
;
A
#
# COMPACT_ATOMS: atom_id res chain seq x y z
N MET A 1 -4.91 -7.89 -11.80
CA MET A 1 -6.06 -7.39 -12.57
C MET A 1 -6.71 -8.56 -13.28
N LEU A 2 -8.02 -8.47 -13.52
CA LEU A 2 -8.78 -9.49 -14.27
C LEU A 2 -8.60 -9.26 -15.78
N THR A 3 -8.23 -10.31 -16.50
CA THR A 3 -8.18 -10.35 -17.96
C THR A 3 -9.60 -10.30 -18.56
N LYS A 4 -9.71 -9.97 -19.86
CA LYS A 4 -11.01 -9.98 -20.56
C LYS A 4 -11.73 -11.33 -20.43
N HIS A 5 -10.99 -12.42 -20.62
CA HIS A 5 -11.53 -13.77 -20.48
C HIS A 5 -12.05 -14.06 -19.07
N GLU A 6 -11.29 -13.67 -18.04
CA GLU A 6 -11.73 -13.82 -16.64
C GLU A 6 -13.01 -13.04 -16.34
N LYS A 7 -13.16 -11.81 -16.88
CA LYS A 7 -14.39 -11.02 -16.72
C LYS A 7 -15.61 -11.70 -17.35
N GLU A 8 -15.45 -12.19 -18.58
CA GLU A 8 -16.51 -12.93 -19.28
C GLU A 8 -16.91 -14.20 -18.51
N LEU A 9 -15.93 -14.91 -17.95
CA LEU A 9 -16.16 -16.09 -17.14
C LEU A 9 -16.91 -15.76 -15.85
N ILE A 10 -16.50 -14.71 -15.14
CA ILE A 10 -17.18 -14.24 -13.91
C ILE A 10 -18.63 -13.83 -14.22
N ALA A 11 -18.86 -13.10 -15.31
CA ALA A 11 -20.22 -12.71 -15.72
C ALA A 11 -21.10 -13.94 -15.96
N LYS A 12 -20.59 -14.93 -16.71
CA LYS A 12 -21.30 -16.21 -16.96
C LYS A 12 -21.62 -16.97 -15.68
N ILE A 13 -20.69 -16.99 -14.72
CA ILE A 13 -20.92 -17.62 -13.42
C ILE A 13 -22.07 -16.90 -12.71
N TRP A 14 -22.02 -15.57 -12.59
CA TRP A 14 -23.07 -14.83 -11.90
C TRP A 14 -24.43 -14.91 -12.58
N ASP A 15 -24.49 -14.92 -13.91
CA ASP A 15 -25.75 -15.12 -14.65
C ASP A 15 -26.44 -16.44 -14.26
N LYS A 16 -25.65 -17.50 -14.02
CA LYS A 16 -26.16 -18.80 -13.53
C LYS A 16 -26.55 -18.77 -12.05
N MET A 17 -25.84 -18.00 -11.23
CA MET A 17 -26.03 -17.98 -9.77
C MET A 17 -27.11 -17.00 -9.31
N ILE A 18 -27.41 -15.94 -10.07
CA ILE A 18 -28.44 -14.94 -9.74
C ILE A 18 -29.82 -15.58 -9.47
N PRO A 19 -30.33 -16.51 -10.31
CA PRO A 19 -31.62 -17.16 -10.07
C PRO A 19 -31.72 -17.87 -8.71
N VAL A 20 -30.61 -18.43 -8.23
CA VAL A 20 -30.50 -19.19 -6.98
C VAL A 20 -29.77 -18.41 -5.86
N ALA A 21 -29.66 -17.09 -6.00
CA ALA A 21 -28.90 -16.22 -5.09
C ALA A 21 -29.33 -16.32 -3.61
N SER A 22 -30.61 -16.64 -3.37
CA SER A 22 -31.16 -16.84 -2.02
C SER A 22 -30.56 -18.07 -1.33
N ASP A 23 -30.44 -19.18 -2.05
CA ASP A 23 -29.92 -20.44 -1.54
C ASP A 23 -28.41 -20.37 -1.35
N ILE A 24 -27.68 -19.91 -2.38
CA ILE A 24 -26.23 -19.73 -2.33
C ILE A 24 -25.83 -18.76 -1.22
N GLY A 25 -26.52 -17.61 -1.13
CA GLY A 25 -26.22 -16.61 -0.11
C GLY A 25 -26.47 -17.11 1.31
N ALA A 26 -27.57 -17.85 1.52
CA ALA A 26 -27.87 -18.42 2.83
C ALA A 26 -26.86 -19.51 3.23
N GLU A 27 -26.53 -20.40 2.30
CA GLU A 27 -25.56 -21.46 2.53
C GLU A 27 -24.17 -20.88 2.81
N CYS A 28 -23.74 -19.87 2.06
CA CYS A 28 -22.49 -19.18 2.30
C CYS A 28 -22.42 -18.59 3.71
N LEU A 29 -23.46 -17.88 4.15
CA LEU A 29 -23.52 -17.31 5.50
C LEU A 29 -23.52 -18.41 6.56
N LEU A 30 -24.23 -19.51 6.33
CA LEU A 30 -24.25 -20.66 7.25
C LEU A 30 -22.86 -21.30 7.37
N ARG A 31 -22.16 -21.49 6.25
CA ARG A 31 -20.76 -21.97 6.21
C ARG A 31 -19.84 -21.03 7.00
N MET A 32 -19.96 -19.73 6.77
CA MET A 32 -19.15 -18.72 7.48
C MET A 32 -19.39 -18.76 8.99
N MET A 33 -20.65 -18.78 9.43
CA MET A 33 -20.99 -18.81 10.85
C MET A 33 -20.61 -20.13 11.52
N THR A 34 -20.60 -21.23 10.78
CA THR A 34 -20.21 -22.55 11.30
C THR A 34 -18.70 -22.66 11.45
N THR A 35 -17.95 -22.30 10.40
CA THR A 35 -16.49 -22.38 10.38
C THR A 35 -15.82 -21.28 11.19
N PHE A 36 -16.45 -20.10 11.27
CA PHE A 36 -15.94 -18.92 11.99
C PHE A 36 -17.01 -18.39 12.97
N PRO A 37 -17.21 -19.04 14.13
CA PRO A 37 -18.30 -18.72 15.04
C PRO A 37 -18.32 -17.27 15.55
N GLY A 38 -17.16 -16.61 15.63
CA GLY A 38 -17.06 -15.19 16.01
C GLY A 38 -17.86 -14.25 15.11
N THR A 39 -18.10 -14.64 13.84
CA THR A 39 -18.89 -13.86 12.89
C THR A 39 -20.38 -13.77 13.27
N LYS A 40 -20.90 -14.69 14.10
CA LYS A 40 -22.31 -14.68 14.56
C LYS A 40 -22.67 -13.44 15.36
N THR A 41 -21.69 -12.81 16.00
CA THR A 41 -21.90 -11.62 16.86
C THR A 41 -22.54 -10.46 16.09
N TYR A 42 -22.23 -10.30 14.80
CA TYR A 42 -22.82 -9.27 13.94
C TYR A 42 -24.30 -9.53 13.57
N PHE A 43 -24.80 -10.74 13.81
CA PHE A 43 -26.13 -11.19 13.41
C PHE A 43 -27.01 -11.58 14.60
N ALA A 44 -26.65 -11.19 15.83
CA ALA A 44 -27.37 -11.55 17.05
C ALA A 44 -28.86 -11.12 17.06
N HIS A 45 -29.24 -10.18 16.19
CA HIS A 45 -30.60 -9.67 16.03
C HIS A 45 -31.42 -10.44 14.97
N LEU A 46 -30.86 -11.44 14.30
CA LEU A 46 -31.52 -12.21 13.24
C LEU A 46 -31.70 -13.67 13.64
N ASP A 47 -32.73 -14.30 13.09
CA ASP A 47 -32.81 -15.75 13.06
C ASP A 47 -31.75 -16.29 12.09
N ILE A 48 -30.71 -16.92 12.62
CA ILE A 48 -29.59 -17.48 11.85
C ILE A 48 -29.64 -19.01 11.75
N ARG A 49 -30.79 -19.63 12.06
CA ARG A 49 -30.97 -21.07 11.90
C ARG A 49 -30.87 -21.47 10.42
N PRO A 50 -30.39 -22.69 10.11
CA PRO A 50 -30.39 -23.21 8.75
C PRO A 50 -31.77 -23.06 8.09
N GLY A 51 -31.80 -22.52 6.88
CA GLY A 51 -33.03 -22.33 6.11
C GLY A 51 -33.94 -21.19 6.55
N SER A 52 -33.57 -20.41 7.58
CA SER A 52 -34.40 -19.30 8.06
C SER A 52 -34.66 -18.24 6.97
N PRO A 53 -35.85 -17.58 6.97
CA PRO A 53 -36.17 -16.53 6.01
C PRO A 53 -35.22 -15.33 6.06
N HIS A 54 -34.71 -15.00 7.26
CA HIS A 54 -33.74 -13.92 7.44
C HIS A 54 -32.42 -14.21 6.73
N LEU A 55 -31.88 -15.43 6.91
CA LEU A 55 -30.61 -15.83 6.29
C LEU A 55 -30.73 -15.88 4.76
N ARG A 56 -31.85 -16.39 4.23
CA ARG A 56 -32.20 -16.39 2.80
C ARG A 56 -32.29 -14.98 2.23
N SER A 57 -33.05 -14.10 2.88
CA SER A 57 -33.22 -12.71 2.44
C SER A 57 -31.90 -11.93 2.47
N HIS A 58 -31.12 -12.05 3.55
CA HIS A 58 -29.85 -11.36 3.68
C HIS A 58 -28.79 -11.92 2.73
N GLY A 59 -28.68 -13.24 2.62
CA GLY A 59 -27.81 -13.93 1.67
C GLY A 59 -28.08 -13.51 0.23
N LYS A 60 -29.35 -13.45 -0.18
CA LYS A 60 -29.75 -12.96 -1.51
C LYS A 60 -29.21 -11.56 -1.79
N LYS A 61 -29.33 -10.63 -0.83
CA LYS A 61 -28.84 -9.25 -0.98
C LYS A 61 -27.32 -9.21 -1.18
N ILE A 62 -26.58 -10.04 -0.46
CA ILE A 62 -25.11 -10.13 -0.60
C ILE A 62 -24.75 -10.63 -1.99
N VAL A 63 -25.32 -11.75 -2.43
CA VAL A 63 -25.01 -12.35 -3.73
C VAL A 63 -25.36 -11.40 -4.87
N LEU A 64 -26.52 -10.74 -4.82
CA LEU A 64 -26.90 -9.77 -5.84
C LEU A 64 -25.99 -8.53 -5.87
N ALA A 65 -25.56 -8.03 -4.71
CA ALA A 65 -24.63 -6.91 -4.65
C ALA A 65 -23.26 -7.26 -5.26
N ILE A 66 -22.80 -8.50 -5.04
CA ILE A 66 -21.56 -9.01 -5.65
C ILE A 66 -21.78 -9.18 -7.16
N ALA A 67 -22.82 -9.87 -7.60
CA ALA A 67 -23.11 -10.07 -9.02
C ALA A 67 -23.28 -8.73 -9.79
N GLU A 68 -23.88 -7.71 -9.18
CA GLU A 68 -23.96 -6.39 -9.81
C GLU A 68 -22.57 -5.78 -10.03
N CYS A 69 -21.68 -5.94 -9.07
CA CYS A 69 -20.30 -5.45 -9.15
C CYS A 69 -19.46 -6.15 -10.22
N SER A 70 -19.84 -7.34 -10.69
CA SER A 70 -19.11 -8.00 -11.78
C SER A 70 -19.45 -7.45 -13.16
N LYS A 71 -20.60 -6.77 -13.33
CA LYS A 71 -21.01 -6.19 -14.62
C LYS A 71 -20.09 -5.06 -15.07
N ASP A 72 -19.61 -4.28 -14.10
CA ASP A 72 -18.65 -3.22 -14.32
C ASP A 72 -17.66 -3.16 -13.14
N ILE A 73 -16.57 -3.91 -13.29
CA ILE A 73 -15.49 -3.99 -12.31
C ILE A 73 -14.75 -2.65 -12.19
N SER A 74 -14.75 -1.81 -13.23
CA SER A 74 -14.14 -0.47 -13.20
C SER A 74 -14.92 0.51 -12.33
N SER A 75 -16.25 0.43 -12.30
CA SER A 75 -17.09 1.26 -11.42
C SER A 75 -17.35 0.66 -10.05
N MET A 76 -16.74 -0.47 -9.71
CA MET A 76 -17.00 -1.20 -8.46
C MET A 76 -16.85 -0.35 -7.20
N MET A 77 -15.89 0.59 -7.18
CA MET A 77 -15.72 1.56 -6.09
C MET A 77 -16.94 2.48 -5.94
N VAL A 78 -17.47 2.98 -7.06
CA VAL A 78 -18.64 3.87 -7.08
C VAL A 78 -19.88 3.10 -6.67
N THR A 79 -20.08 1.92 -7.25
CA THR A 79 -21.24 1.05 -6.98
C THR A 79 -21.31 0.62 -5.52
N LEU A 80 -20.16 0.37 -4.88
CA LEU A 80 -20.11 -0.10 -3.49
C LEU A 80 -19.98 1.00 -2.44
N ALA A 81 -19.79 2.27 -2.81
CA ALA A 81 -19.56 3.37 -1.87
C ALA A 81 -20.64 3.47 -0.77
N PRO A 82 -21.96 3.42 -1.08
CA PRO A 82 -22.99 3.49 -0.03
C PRO A 82 -22.91 2.30 0.94
N LEU A 83 -22.67 1.10 0.41
CA LEU A 83 -22.50 -0.10 1.21
C LEU A 83 -21.21 -0.05 2.04
N GLN A 84 -20.12 0.54 1.53
CA GLN A 84 -18.87 0.69 2.30
C GLN A 84 -19.12 1.58 3.52
N THR A 85 -19.76 2.75 3.32
CA THR A 85 -20.11 3.67 4.40
C THR A 85 -20.97 3.00 5.47
N LEU A 86 -21.97 2.22 5.04
CA LEU A 86 -22.82 1.46 5.95
C LEU A 86 -22.01 0.48 6.81
N HIS A 87 -21.15 -0.34 6.19
CA HIS A 87 -20.39 -1.37 6.89
C HIS A 87 -19.31 -0.78 7.80
N ALA A 88 -18.67 0.33 7.40
CA ALA A 88 -17.61 0.97 8.16
C ALA A 88 -18.14 1.77 9.36
N TYR A 89 -19.15 2.62 9.15
CA TYR A 89 -19.55 3.61 10.16
C TYR A 89 -20.74 3.17 11.00
N LYS A 90 -21.72 2.50 10.39
CA LYS A 90 -22.95 2.11 11.08
C LYS A 90 -22.87 0.70 11.65
N LEU A 91 -22.43 -0.26 10.83
CA LEU A 91 -22.36 -1.67 11.26
C LEU A 91 -21.02 -2.00 11.93
N ARG A 92 -19.96 -1.22 11.65
CA ARG A 92 -18.60 -1.38 12.20
C ARG A 92 -18.07 -2.81 12.08
N ILE A 93 -18.27 -3.42 10.91
CA ILE A 93 -17.80 -4.79 10.65
C ILE A 93 -16.27 -4.77 10.52
N ASP A 94 -15.58 -5.62 11.28
CA ASP A 94 -14.13 -5.74 11.16
C ASP A 94 -13.75 -6.23 9.75
N PRO A 95 -12.83 -5.53 9.04
CA PRO A 95 -12.39 -5.87 7.69
C PRO A 95 -11.97 -7.32 7.46
N CYS A 96 -11.45 -8.03 8.46
CA CYS A 96 -11.02 -9.42 8.30
C CYS A 96 -12.18 -10.35 7.92
N ASN A 97 -13.42 -10.03 8.34
CA ASN A 97 -14.59 -10.89 8.11
C ASN A 97 -15.02 -10.92 6.64
N PHE A 98 -14.68 -9.91 5.83
CA PHE A 98 -14.97 -9.94 4.40
C PHE A 98 -14.16 -11.01 3.67
N LYS A 99 -12.93 -11.27 4.09
CA LYS A 99 -12.12 -12.37 3.53
C LYS A 99 -12.73 -13.73 3.88
N LEU A 100 -13.27 -13.88 5.09
CA LEU A 100 -13.97 -15.10 5.52
C LEU A 100 -15.23 -15.32 4.68
N LEU A 101 -16.02 -14.26 4.47
CA LEU A 101 -17.19 -14.30 3.61
C LEU A 101 -16.82 -14.69 2.17
N CYS A 102 -15.84 -14.02 1.57
CA CYS A 102 -15.39 -14.32 0.21
C CYS A 102 -14.90 -15.76 0.05
N HIS A 103 -14.17 -16.28 1.03
CA HIS A 103 -13.76 -17.68 1.05
C HIS A 103 -14.98 -18.62 1.07
N CYS A 104 -15.96 -18.36 1.93
CA CYS A 104 -17.19 -19.16 1.98
C CYS A 104 -18.01 -19.07 0.70
N ILE A 105 -17.99 -17.94 -0.01
CA ILE A 105 -18.61 -17.81 -1.34
C ILE A 105 -17.92 -18.74 -2.33
N LEU A 106 -16.58 -18.73 -2.40
CA LEU A 106 -15.83 -19.64 -3.29
C LEU A 106 -16.19 -21.11 -3.04
N VAL A 107 -16.21 -21.52 -1.77
CA VAL A 107 -16.57 -22.90 -1.39
C VAL A 107 -18.01 -23.23 -1.78
N THR A 108 -18.93 -22.27 -1.62
CA THR A 108 -20.35 -22.48 -1.98
C THR A 108 -20.52 -22.58 -3.49
N LEU A 109 -19.86 -21.71 -4.27
CA LEU A 109 -19.88 -21.77 -5.72
C LEU A 109 -19.32 -23.10 -6.23
N ALA A 110 -18.17 -23.53 -5.69
CA ALA A 110 -17.58 -24.83 -6.04
C ALA A 110 -18.54 -26.00 -5.76
N ALA A 111 -19.25 -25.98 -4.62
CA ALA A 111 -20.22 -27.02 -4.27
C ALA A 111 -21.46 -27.03 -5.19
N HIS A 112 -21.91 -25.87 -5.66
CA HIS A 112 -23.10 -25.75 -6.52
C HIS A 112 -22.82 -26.00 -8.00
N MET A 113 -21.62 -25.68 -8.46
CA MET A 113 -21.24 -25.75 -9.88
C MET A 113 -20.49 -27.05 -10.23
N GLY A 114 -19.96 -27.77 -9.24
CA GLY A 114 -19.21 -29.00 -9.47
C GLY A 114 -18.07 -28.80 -10.46
N ASP A 115 -18.00 -29.65 -11.49
CA ASP A 115 -16.95 -29.63 -12.52
C ASP A 115 -16.96 -28.34 -13.37
N GLU A 116 -18.05 -27.58 -13.38
CA GLU A 116 -18.10 -26.28 -14.08
C GLU A 116 -17.32 -25.18 -13.37
N PHE A 117 -16.95 -25.37 -12.09
CA PHE A 117 -16.07 -24.47 -11.35
C PHE A 117 -14.63 -24.98 -11.38
N ASP A 118 -14.09 -25.06 -12.59
CA ASP A 118 -12.75 -25.53 -12.88
C ASP A 118 -11.65 -24.62 -12.25
N PRO A 119 -10.35 -25.00 -12.32
CA PRO A 119 -9.27 -24.21 -11.76
C PRO A 119 -9.17 -22.77 -12.31
N VAL A 120 -9.60 -22.53 -13.55
CA VAL A 120 -9.58 -21.21 -14.19
C VAL A 120 -10.71 -20.35 -13.65
N ALA A 121 -11.91 -20.90 -13.54
CA ALA A 121 -13.08 -20.27 -12.92
C ALA A 121 -12.82 -19.93 -11.45
N HIS A 122 -12.21 -20.86 -10.71
CA HIS A 122 -11.79 -20.62 -9.33
C HIS A 122 -10.78 -19.46 -9.25
N ALA A 123 -9.71 -19.50 -10.03
CA ALA A 123 -8.70 -18.43 -10.00
C ALA A 123 -9.28 -17.05 -10.38
N ALA A 124 -10.18 -17.01 -11.38
CA ALA A 124 -10.86 -15.79 -11.79
C ALA A 124 -11.77 -15.24 -10.68
N MET A 125 -12.60 -16.09 -10.09
CA MET A 125 -13.53 -15.73 -9.03
C MET A 125 -12.79 -15.32 -7.74
N ASP A 126 -11.68 -15.99 -7.39
CA ASP A 126 -10.86 -15.63 -6.24
C ASP A 126 -10.21 -14.25 -6.39
N LYS A 127 -9.65 -13.96 -7.58
CA LYS A 127 -9.13 -12.62 -7.90
C LYS A 127 -10.21 -11.55 -7.78
N TYR A 128 -11.41 -11.85 -8.29
CA TYR A 128 -12.55 -10.95 -8.24
C TYR A 128 -13.05 -10.69 -6.81
N LEU A 129 -13.29 -11.75 -6.04
CA LEU A 129 -13.73 -11.64 -4.65
C LEU A 129 -12.66 -11.02 -3.75
N SER A 130 -11.38 -11.26 -4.04
CA SER A 130 -10.27 -10.58 -3.37
C SER A 130 -10.28 -9.08 -3.65
N ALA A 131 -10.57 -8.64 -4.89
CA ALA A 131 -10.74 -7.23 -5.22
C ALA A 131 -11.96 -6.63 -4.50
N PHE A 132 -13.10 -7.36 -4.49
CA PHE A 132 -14.31 -6.98 -3.76
C PHE A 132 -14.06 -6.78 -2.26
N ALA A 133 -13.35 -7.72 -1.62
CA ALA A 133 -12.99 -7.65 -0.21
C ALA A 133 -12.00 -6.51 0.09
N ALA A 134 -10.99 -6.32 -0.77
CA ALA A 134 -9.98 -5.27 -0.60
C ALA A 134 -10.61 -3.87 -0.58
N MET A 135 -11.61 -3.63 -1.44
CA MET A 135 -12.34 -2.37 -1.46
C MET A 135 -13.20 -2.13 -0.21
N LYS A 136 -13.61 -3.18 0.51
CA LYS A 136 -14.38 -3.03 1.76
C LYS A 136 -13.48 -2.87 2.98
N SER A 137 -12.26 -3.43 2.92
CA SER A 137 -11.21 -3.20 3.93
C SER A 137 -10.56 -1.83 3.82
N ALA A 138 -10.58 -1.23 2.63
CA ALA A 138 -10.30 0.19 2.47
C ALA A 138 -11.46 0.95 3.12
N ARG A 139 -11.28 1.40 4.37
CA ARG A 139 -12.19 2.34 5.02
C ARG A 139 -12.48 3.45 4.00
N PRO A 140 -13.75 3.69 3.59
CA PRO A 140 -14.04 4.86 2.81
C PRO A 140 -13.83 6.06 3.74
N SER A 141 -12.65 6.68 3.69
CA SER A 141 -12.68 8.13 3.70
C SER A 141 -13.47 8.54 2.45
N PRO A 142 -14.27 9.61 2.50
CA PRO A 142 -15.01 10.06 1.34
C PRO A 142 -14.06 10.05 0.14
N THR A 143 -14.40 9.33 -0.92
CA THR A 143 -13.56 9.23 -2.12
C THR A 143 -13.46 10.56 -2.88
N SER A 144 -13.99 11.65 -2.31
CA SER A 144 -13.71 13.03 -2.71
C SER A 144 -12.62 13.74 -1.88
N SER A 145 -12.05 13.11 -0.82
CA SER A 145 -11.08 13.76 0.09
C SER A 145 -9.68 13.11 0.13
N LEU A 146 -9.49 11.91 -0.43
CA LEU A 146 -8.17 11.25 -0.48
C LEU A 146 -7.24 11.92 -1.49
N LEU A 147 -7.78 12.27 -2.66
CA LEU A 147 -7.11 13.01 -3.71
C LEU A 147 -7.68 14.42 -3.71
N ASP A 148 -7.48 15.11 -2.60
CA ASP A 148 -7.56 16.56 -2.60
C ASP A 148 -6.52 17.07 -3.62
N TYR A 149 -6.98 17.27 -4.87
CA TYR A 149 -6.10 17.40 -6.03
C TYR A 149 -5.16 18.58 -5.87
N ASP A 150 -5.67 19.64 -5.25
CA ASP A 150 -5.01 20.92 -5.05
C ASP A 150 -4.16 20.95 -3.77
N ASP A 151 -4.16 19.87 -2.98
CA ASP A 151 -3.30 19.70 -1.81
C ASP A 151 -2.26 18.59 -2.04
N VAL A 152 -2.71 17.36 -2.30
CA VAL A 152 -1.86 16.17 -2.37
C VAL A 152 -0.96 16.22 -3.60
N GLY A 153 -1.49 16.66 -4.75
CA GLY A 153 -0.74 16.76 -6.00
C GLY A 153 0.45 17.72 -5.88
N PRO A 154 0.20 19.01 -5.56
CA PRO A 154 1.25 20.00 -5.31
C PRO A 154 2.27 19.56 -4.26
N LYS A 155 1.83 19.03 -3.11
CA LYS A 155 2.73 18.56 -2.05
C LYS A 155 3.63 17.42 -2.50
N SER A 156 3.09 16.47 -3.26
CA SER A 156 3.85 15.30 -3.74
C SER A 156 4.91 15.69 -4.76
N LEU A 157 4.54 16.55 -5.73
CA LEU A 157 5.49 17.03 -6.73
C LEU A 157 6.58 17.92 -6.09
N SER A 158 6.18 18.85 -5.20
CA SER A 158 7.14 19.70 -4.49
C SER A 158 8.12 18.86 -3.67
N ARG A 159 7.62 17.85 -2.94
CA ARG A 159 8.47 16.94 -2.15
C ARG A 159 9.41 16.14 -3.06
N CYS A 160 8.96 15.67 -4.22
CA CYS A 160 9.81 15.00 -5.20
C CYS A 160 10.96 15.90 -5.69
N LEU A 161 10.68 17.17 -6.01
CA LEU A 161 11.68 18.13 -6.46
C LEU A 161 12.68 18.54 -5.36
N ILE A 162 12.27 18.51 -4.09
CA ILE A 162 13.14 18.84 -2.96
C ILE A 162 14.02 17.64 -2.58
N VAL A 163 13.43 16.45 -2.50
CA VAL A 163 14.11 15.23 -2.07
C VAL A 163 15.04 14.72 -3.16
N TYR A 164 14.57 14.71 -4.40
CA TYR A 164 15.34 14.28 -5.56
C TYR A 164 15.69 15.51 -6.39
N HIS A 165 16.54 16.39 -5.85
CA HIS A 165 16.86 17.70 -6.45
C HIS A 165 17.28 17.63 -7.93
N TRP A 166 17.92 16.53 -8.37
CA TRP A 166 18.30 16.32 -9.76
C TRP A 166 17.10 16.30 -10.72
N THR A 167 15.90 15.99 -10.23
CA THR A 167 14.66 16.01 -11.03
C THR A 167 14.27 17.42 -11.46
N GLN A 168 14.73 18.47 -10.77
CA GLN A 168 14.46 19.86 -11.11
C GLN A 168 14.92 20.23 -12.54
N ARG A 169 15.95 19.53 -13.07
CA ARG A 169 16.46 19.74 -14.44
C ARG A 169 15.40 19.55 -15.53
N TYR A 170 14.31 18.82 -15.24
CA TYR A 170 13.22 18.60 -16.18
C TYR A 170 12.13 19.68 -16.12
N PHE A 171 12.22 20.59 -15.16
CA PHE A 171 11.23 21.64 -14.91
C PHE A 171 11.82 23.04 -15.14
N GLY A 172 12.81 23.18 -16.03
CA GLY A 172 13.46 24.48 -16.30
C GLY A 172 12.50 25.60 -16.72
N GLY A 173 11.36 25.26 -17.34
CA GLY A 173 10.30 26.20 -17.70
C GLY A 173 9.39 26.63 -16.53
N PHE A 174 9.60 26.13 -15.32
CA PHE A 174 8.73 26.37 -14.17
C PHE A 174 9.20 27.54 -13.30
N GLY A 175 10.21 28.30 -13.74
CA GLY A 175 10.73 29.46 -13.01
C GLY A 175 11.67 29.08 -11.87
N ASN A 176 11.59 29.80 -10.75
CA ASN A 176 12.52 29.63 -9.64
C ASN A 176 12.26 28.32 -8.87
N LEU A 177 13.26 27.42 -8.88
CA LEU A 177 13.28 26.16 -8.14
C LEU A 177 14.50 26.05 -7.20
N TYR A 178 15.15 27.18 -6.88
CA TYR A 178 16.46 27.19 -6.22
C TYR A 178 16.46 26.59 -4.81
N ASN A 179 15.36 26.73 -4.07
CA ASN A 179 15.24 26.22 -2.70
C ASN A 179 13.83 25.69 -2.43
N ALA A 180 13.68 25.02 -1.29
CA ALA A 180 12.42 24.37 -0.92
C ALA A 180 11.24 25.36 -0.80
N GLU A 181 11.46 26.57 -0.28
CA GLU A 181 10.41 27.58 -0.18
C GLU A 181 9.93 28.04 -1.56
N ALA A 182 10.87 28.31 -2.47
CA ALA A 182 10.57 28.66 -3.85
C ALA A 182 9.77 27.55 -4.56
N ILE A 183 10.15 26.28 -4.36
CA ILE A 183 9.45 25.13 -4.94
C ILE A 183 8.03 25.00 -4.36
N MET A 184 7.89 25.04 -3.03
CA MET A 184 6.59 24.85 -2.36
C MET A 184 5.58 25.96 -2.69
N ASN A 185 6.05 27.18 -2.93
CA ASN A 185 5.21 28.32 -3.28
C ASN A 185 5.07 28.52 -4.80
N ASN A 186 5.59 27.61 -5.64
CA ASN A 186 5.58 27.78 -7.08
C ASN A 186 4.20 27.41 -7.69
N PRO A 187 3.49 28.36 -8.32
CA PRO A 187 2.15 28.12 -8.86
C PRO A 187 2.15 27.15 -10.06
N LEU A 188 3.23 27.07 -10.83
CA LEU A 188 3.36 26.12 -11.94
C LEU A 188 3.57 24.70 -11.43
N ILE A 189 4.33 24.53 -10.34
CA ILE A 189 4.46 23.25 -9.64
C ILE A 189 3.14 22.82 -9.04
N ALA A 190 2.41 23.73 -8.39
CA ALA A 190 1.08 23.42 -7.88
C ALA A 190 0.14 22.95 -8.99
N LYS A 191 0.02 23.73 -10.07
CA LYS A 191 -0.84 23.38 -11.22
C LYS A 191 -0.45 22.04 -11.86
N HIS A 192 0.85 21.76 -12.00
CA HIS A 192 1.30 20.49 -12.58
C HIS A 192 1.09 19.33 -11.61
N GLY A 193 1.31 19.52 -10.31
CA GLY A 193 1.00 18.53 -9.28
C GLY A 193 -0.48 18.13 -9.28
N THR A 194 -1.40 19.09 -9.40
CA THR A 194 -2.83 18.83 -9.59
C THR A 194 -3.07 18.00 -10.85
N THR A 195 -2.41 18.33 -11.97
CA THR A 195 -2.53 17.58 -13.24
C THR A 195 -2.05 16.14 -13.09
N VAL A 196 -0.91 15.91 -12.43
CA VAL A 196 -0.37 14.58 -12.15
C VAL A 196 -1.37 13.75 -11.35
N LEU A 197 -1.94 14.32 -10.28
CA LEU A 197 -2.87 13.59 -9.42
C LEU A 197 -4.20 13.29 -10.11
N ARG A 198 -4.69 14.19 -10.97
CA ARG A 198 -5.82 13.90 -11.87
C ARG A 198 -5.48 12.81 -12.89
N GLY A 199 -4.22 12.74 -13.32
CA GLY A 199 -3.70 11.62 -14.10
C GLY A 199 -3.90 10.30 -13.37
N LEU A 200 -3.55 10.22 -12.08
CA LEU A 200 -3.76 9.02 -11.25
C LEU A 200 -5.24 8.69 -11.03
N ASP A 201 -6.11 9.68 -10.84
CA ASP A 201 -7.56 9.47 -10.79
C ASP A 201 -8.09 8.84 -12.09
N ARG A 202 -7.53 9.20 -13.25
CA ARG A 202 -7.84 8.52 -14.52
C ARG A 202 -7.47 7.04 -14.47
N ALA A 203 -6.32 6.66 -13.92
CA ALA A 203 -5.97 5.24 -13.75
C ALA A 203 -6.90 4.52 -12.78
N LEU A 204 -7.33 5.16 -11.70
CA LEU A 204 -8.31 4.59 -10.77
C LEU A 204 -9.68 4.33 -11.44
N LYS A 205 -10.07 5.18 -12.39
CA LYS A 205 -11.30 5.03 -13.17
C LYS A 205 -11.20 3.99 -14.29
N ASN A 206 -9.98 3.65 -14.72
CA ASN A 206 -9.71 2.71 -15.81
C ASN A 206 -8.77 1.59 -15.33
N MET A 207 -9.00 1.07 -14.12
CA MET A 207 -8.09 0.13 -13.47
C MET A 207 -7.86 -1.13 -14.29
N ASP A 208 -8.76 -1.54 -15.16
CA ASP A 208 -8.62 -2.72 -15.99
C ASP A 208 -7.94 -2.48 -17.35
N ASP A 209 -7.67 -1.21 -17.68
CA ASP A 209 -7.09 -0.81 -18.98
C ASP A 209 -6.04 0.31 -18.82
N ILE A 210 -5.34 0.36 -17.69
CA ILE A 210 -4.38 1.43 -17.35
C ILE A 210 -3.31 1.59 -18.46
N LYS A 211 -2.83 0.49 -19.05
CA LYS A 211 -1.80 0.52 -20.09
C LYS A 211 -2.26 1.28 -21.33
N ASN A 212 -3.45 1.00 -21.85
CA ASN A 212 -3.97 1.70 -23.02
C ASN A 212 -4.42 3.12 -22.65
N THR A 213 -4.99 3.30 -21.46
CA THR A 213 -5.36 4.61 -20.89
C THR A 213 -4.18 5.60 -20.89
N TYR A 214 -2.96 5.10 -20.70
CA TYR A 214 -1.74 5.89 -20.71
C TYR A 214 -0.87 5.70 -21.95
N ALA A 215 -1.36 5.07 -23.03
CA ALA A 215 -0.53 4.80 -24.20
C ALA A 215 0.12 6.07 -24.77
N GLU A 216 -0.63 7.16 -24.93
CA GLU A 216 -0.09 8.45 -25.36
C GLU A 216 0.85 9.07 -24.32
N LEU A 217 0.50 9.01 -23.03
CA LEU A 217 1.27 9.62 -21.94
C LEU A 217 2.60 8.90 -21.69
N SER A 218 2.65 7.58 -21.92
CA SER A 218 3.82 6.71 -21.81
C SER A 218 4.89 6.99 -22.87
N ILE A 219 4.53 7.66 -23.98
CA ILE A 219 5.51 8.16 -24.95
C ILE A 219 6.32 9.31 -24.36
N LEU A 220 5.71 10.06 -23.43
CA LEU A 220 6.29 11.26 -22.82
C LEU A 220 6.98 10.99 -21.49
N HIS A 221 6.64 9.91 -20.78
CA HIS A 221 7.14 9.62 -19.44
C HIS A 221 8.07 8.39 -19.45
N SER A 222 9.22 8.51 -18.78
CA SER A 222 10.13 7.40 -18.46
C SER A 222 10.39 7.37 -16.94
N GLU A 223 11.23 6.44 -16.47
CA GLU A 223 11.61 6.02 -15.08
C GLU A 223 11.37 6.95 -13.86
N LYS A 224 11.25 8.26 -14.08
CA LYS A 224 11.05 9.35 -13.11
C LYS A 224 9.75 9.23 -12.28
N LEU A 225 8.81 8.38 -12.70
CA LEU A 225 7.53 8.18 -12.01
C LEU A 225 7.64 7.35 -10.72
N HIS A 226 8.68 6.51 -10.59
CA HIS A 226 8.91 5.75 -9.35
C HIS A 226 9.16 6.68 -8.15
N LEU A 227 9.95 7.75 -8.34
CA LEU A 227 10.29 8.70 -7.28
C LEU A 227 9.08 9.52 -6.82
N LEU A 228 8.21 9.84 -7.77
CA LEU A 228 6.95 10.54 -7.49
C LEU A 228 5.98 9.64 -6.72
N SER A 229 5.94 8.33 -7.04
CA SER A 229 5.16 7.33 -6.32
C SER A 229 5.55 7.24 -4.84
N ASP A 230 6.85 7.24 -4.54
CA ASP A 230 7.32 7.20 -3.15
C ASP A 230 6.97 8.50 -2.41
N CYS A 231 7.20 9.66 -3.01
CA CYS A 231 6.81 10.95 -2.42
C CYS A 231 5.30 11.08 -2.20
N LEU A 232 4.49 10.57 -3.13
CA LEU A 232 3.04 10.54 -3.01
C LEU A 232 2.58 9.65 -1.84
N THR A 233 3.22 8.49 -1.67
CA THR A 233 2.97 7.60 -0.52
C THR A 233 3.28 8.31 0.79
N ILE A 234 4.38 9.05 0.88
CA ILE A 234 4.75 9.85 2.06
C ILE A 234 3.72 10.93 2.37
N VAL A 235 3.22 11.65 1.35
CA VAL A 235 2.21 12.72 1.52
C VAL A 235 0.87 12.15 1.95
N ILE A 236 0.43 11.04 1.35
CA ILE A 236 -0.83 10.39 1.73
C ILE A 236 -0.73 9.83 3.15
N ALA A 237 0.38 9.18 3.51
CA ALA A 237 0.61 8.69 4.86
C ALA A 237 0.53 9.83 5.90
N ALA A 238 1.15 10.97 5.62
CA ALA A 238 1.09 12.15 6.48
C ALA A 238 -0.33 12.72 6.60
N LYS A 239 -1.11 12.77 5.50
CA LYS A 239 -2.49 13.29 5.51
C LYS A 239 -3.46 12.35 6.23
N MET A 240 -3.24 11.04 6.12
CA MET A 240 -4.14 10.01 6.66
C MET A 240 -3.80 9.60 8.10
N GLY A 241 -2.56 9.81 8.55
CA GLY A 241 -2.10 9.35 9.85
C GLY A 241 -2.36 7.85 10.04
N ASN A 242 -2.78 7.45 11.25
CA ASN A 242 -3.06 6.05 11.61
C ASN A 242 -4.13 5.36 10.74
N THR A 243 -4.87 6.08 9.89
CA THR A 243 -5.80 5.46 8.94
C THR A 243 -5.12 4.86 7.71
N PHE A 244 -3.85 5.23 7.43
CA PHE A 244 -3.04 4.65 6.37
C PHE A 244 -2.40 3.34 6.80
N THR A 245 -3.21 2.31 7.05
CA THR A 245 -2.74 1.02 7.59
C THR A 245 -1.75 0.32 6.63
N PRO A 246 -0.99 -0.69 7.10
CA PRO A 246 -0.13 -1.50 6.25
C PRO A 246 -0.87 -2.11 5.04
N GLU A 247 -2.12 -2.54 5.20
CA GLU A 247 -2.94 -3.10 4.12
C GLU A 247 -3.35 -2.03 3.10
N TYR A 248 -3.61 -0.81 3.58
CA TYR A 248 -3.89 0.32 2.73
C TYR A 248 -2.66 0.66 1.89
N GLN A 249 -1.49 0.78 2.53
CA GLN A 249 -0.22 1.00 1.84
C GLN A 249 0.05 -0.12 0.82
N ALA A 250 -0.19 -1.39 1.17
CA ALA A 250 0.04 -2.51 0.25
C ALA A 250 -0.86 -2.42 -1.00
N SER A 251 -2.11 -2.03 -0.83
CA SER A 251 -3.04 -1.82 -1.95
C SER A 251 -2.62 -0.63 -2.81
N PHE A 252 -2.23 0.47 -2.16
CA PHE A 252 -1.77 1.68 -2.83
C PHE A 252 -0.47 1.46 -3.61
N GLN A 253 0.52 0.78 -3.03
CA GLN A 253 1.79 0.45 -3.66
C GLN A 253 1.59 -0.45 -4.89
N LYS A 254 0.67 -1.42 -4.83
CA LYS A 254 0.32 -2.26 -5.99
C LYS A 254 -0.30 -1.44 -7.11
N PHE A 255 -1.23 -0.54 -6.79
CA PHE A 255 -1.83 0.36 -7.76
C PHE A 255 -0.75 1.24 -8.43
N LEU A 256 0.11 1.89 -7.64
CA LEU A 256 1.20 2.71 -8.15
C LEU A 256 2.19 1.92 -8.99
N SER A 257 2.53 0.68 -8.58
CA SER A 257 3.40 -0.19 -9.38
C SER A 257 2.84 -0.45 -10.77
N VAL A 258 1.52 -0.67 -10.92
CA VAL A 258 0.91 -0.85 -12.24
C VAL A 258 0.90 0.46 -13.03
N VAL A 259 0.60 1.59 -12.40
CA VAL A 259 0.65 2.90 -13.05
C VAL A 259 2.06 3.20 -13.58
N VAL A 260 3.07 3.01 -12.74
CA VAL A 260 4.45 3.26 -13.15
C VAL A 260 4.87 2.29 -14.26
N SER A 261 4.48 1.02 -14.16
CA SER A 261 4.74 0.04 -15.22
C SER A 261 4.04 0.39 -16.54
N ALA A 262 2.85 0.99 -16.50
CA ALA A 262 2.10 1.40 -17.68
C ALA A 262 2.71 2.64 -18.36
N LEU A 263 3.30 3.53 -17.57
CA LEU A 263 3.90 4.77 -18.05
C LEU A 263 5.38 4.60 -18.44
N GLY A 264 6.09 3.61 -17.91
CA GLY A 264 7.50 3.38 -18.26
C GLY A 264 7.68 2.64 -19.60
N LYS A 265 8.32 3.27 -20.58
CA LYS A 265 8.94 2.58 -21.73
C LYS A 265 10.40 2.28 -21.42
N HIS A 266 10.77 0.99 -21.37
CA HIS A 266 12.13 0.45 -21.19
C HIS A 266 12.83 0.91 -19.89
N LEU A 267 13.00 -0.04 -18.96
CA LEU A 267 13.84 0.08 -17.77
C LEU A 267 15.32 0.24 -18.21
N CYS A 268 15.83 1.46 -18.26
CA CYS A 268 17.24 1.76 -18.41
C CYS A 268 17.67 2.66 -17.26
N GLY A 269 18.02 2.01 -16.15
CA GLY A 269 18.23 2.62 -14.84
C GLY A 269 19.18 3.81 -14.88
N ILE A 270 18.62 5.00 -14.77
CA ILE A 270 19.34 6.18 -14.31
C ILE A 270 19.18 6.29 -12.80
N ALA A 271 19.86 5.40 -12.09
CA ALA A 271 20.27 5.69 -10.74
C ALA A 271 21.30 6.83 -10.81
N GLU A 272 21.13 7.86 -9.96
CA GLU A 272 22.22 8.79 -9.66
C GLU A 272 23.46 7.97 -9.29
N PRO A 273 24.67 8.34 -9.74
CA PRO A 273 25.87 7.62 -9.34
C PRO A 273 26.00 7.69 -7.81
N LEU A 274 25.64 6.60 -7.12
CA LEU A 274 25.75 6.41 -5.67
C LEU A 274 27.17 6.70 -5.14
N ALA A 275 28.17 6.72 -6.03
CA ALA A 275 29.58 6.92 -5.76
C ALA A 275 29.98 8.30 -5.17
N LYS A 276 29.04 9.22 -4.89
CA LYS A 276 29.33 10.53 -4.24
C LYS A 276 28.32 10.98 -3.17
N MET A 277 27.47 10.09 -2.64
CA MET A 277 26.56 10.50 -1.55
C MET A 277 27.32 10.58 -0.21
N SER A 278 27.34 11.75 0.43
CA SER A 278 27.75 11.95 1.82
C SER A 278 26.87 13.01 2.48
N LEU A 279 26.59 12.87 3.77
CA LEU A 279 25.83 13.88 4.52
C LEU A 279 26.70 15.11 4.78
N SER A 280 26.19 16.29 4.41
CA SER A 280 26.74 17.57 4.83
C SER A 280 26.59 17.77 6.34
N ALA A 281 27.37 18.69 6.93
CA ALA A 281 27.26 19.02 8.35
C ALA A 281 25.83 19.45 8.73
N LYS A 282 25.16 20.22 7.86
CA LYS A 282 23.76 20.63 8.05
C LYS A 282 22.80 19.44 8.06
N GLU A 283 22.94 18.51 7.12
CA GLU A 283 22.10 17.31 7.07
C GLU A 283 22.32 16.42 8.30
N LYS A 284 23.56 16.29 8.78
CA LYS A 284 23.86 15.53 10.02
C LYS A 284 23.14 16.13 11.24
N VAL A 285 23.14 17.46 11.37
CA VAL A 285 22.40 18.15 12.44
C VAL A 285 20.89 17.89 12.31
N ILE A 286 20.33 18.06 11.10
CA ILE A 286 18.90 17.79 10.83
C ILE A 286 18.52 16.36 11.24
N VAL A 287 19.33 15.37 10.88
CA VAL A 287 19.10 13.97 11.24
C VAL A 287 19.16 13.79 12.76
N LYS A 288 20.20 14.27 13.42
CA LYS A 288 20.35 14.15 14.88
C LYS A 288 19.18 14.79 15.63
N ASP A 289 18.82 16.02 15.26
CA ASP A 289 17.74 16.77 15.90
C ASP A 289 16.38 16.08 15.69
N PHE A 290 16.11 15.61 14.48
CA PHE A 290 14.85 14.95 14.17
C PHE A 290 14.72 13.61 14.91
N PHE A 291 15.77 12.78 14.91
CA PHE A 291 15.75 11.51 15.66
C PHE A 291 15.71 11.73 17.17
N ALA A 292 16.34 12.78 17.70
CA ALA A 292 16.16 13.17 19.11
C ALA A 292 14.70 13.50 19.41
N LYS A 293 14.02 14.25 18.52
CA LYS A 293 12.61 14.63 18.68
C LYS A 293 11.66 13.43 18.68
N VAL A 294 11.91 12.42 17.85
CA VAL A 294 11.03 11.24 17.72
C VAL A 294 11.39 10.07 18.65
N SER A 295 12.44 10.22 19.47
CA SER A 295 13.01 9.17 20.35
C SER A 295 12.02 8.51 21.29
N SER A 296 11.08 9.28 21.87
CA SER A 296 10.06 8.76 22.78
C SER A 296 9.11 7.73 22.14
N ARG A 297 9.07 7.65 20.80
CA ARG A 297 8.24 6.71 20.05
C ARG A 297 9.05 5.71 19.21
N SER A 298 10.34 5.53 19.50
CA SER A 298 11.22 4.62 18.73
C SER A 298 10.62 3.22 18.56
N ASP A 299 10.03 2.69 19.63
CA ASP A 299 9.51 1.33 19.66
C ASP A 299 8.28 1.18 18.76
N GLU A 300 7.39 2.16 18.80
CA GLU A 300 6.20 2.22 17.95
C GLU A 300 6.60 2.38 16.48
N ILE A 301 7.57 3.26 16.19
CA ILE A 301 8.10 3.47 14.82
C ILE A 301 8.64 2.15 14.27
N GLY A 302 9.47 1.45 15.06
CA GLY A 302 10.11 0.22 14.64
C GLY A 302 9.13 -0.92 14.42
N ALA A 303 8.20 -1.11 15.35
CA ALA A 303 7.15 -2.12 15.23
C ALA A 303 6.28 -1.89 13.99
N GLU A 304 5.84 -0.66 13.76
CA GLU A 304 4.99 -0.30 12.63
C GLU A 304 5.76 -0.40 11.29
N ALA A 305 7.03 0.01 11.24
CA ALA A 305 7.85 -0.08 10.04
C ALA A 305 8.09 -1.54 9.62
N LEU A 306 8.36 -2.44 10.58
CA LEU A 306 8.52 -3.86 10.27
C LEU A 306 7.19 -4.55 9.92
N ALA A 307 6.09 -4.16 10.57
CA ALA A 307 4.76 -4.61 10.18
C ALA A 307 4.45 -4.24 8.72
N ARG A 308 4.75 -3.00 8.31
CA ARG A 308 4.62 -2.56 6.91
C ARG A 308 5.52 -3.32 5.97
N LEU A 309 6.77 -3.59 6.33
CA LEU A 309 7.68 -4.39 5.53
C LEU A 309 7.05 -5.74 5.15
N ILE A 310 6.53 -6.44 6.17
CA ILE A 310 5.96 -7.78 6.04
C ILE A 310 4.65 -7.77 5.22
N VAL A 311 3.81 -6.73 5.38
CA VAL A 311 2.52 -6.65 4.68
C VAL A 311 2.65 -6.16 3.24
N VAL A 312 3.41 -5.08 3.04
CA VAL A 312 3.54 -4.37 1.76
C VAL A 312 4.49 -5.12 0.82
N TYR A 313 5.53 -5.75 1.38
CA TYR A 313 6.58 -6.43 0.62
C TYR A 313 6.69 -7.90 1.07
N PRO A 314 5.72 -8.75 0.72
CA PRO A 314 5.63 -10.11 1.24
C PRO A 314 6.83 -11.00 0.89
N GLN A 315 7.61 -10.64 -0.14
CA GLN A 315 8.88 -11.33 -0.46
C GLN A 315 9.90 -11.28 0.69
N THR A 316 9.80 -10.29 1.58
CA THR A 316 10.70 -10.13 2.74
C THR A 316 10.40 -11.15 3.85
N LYS A 317 9.23 -11.78 3.83
CA LYS A 317 8.84 -12.77 4.86
C LYS A 317 9.74 -14.00 4.89
N SER A 318 10.42 -14.31 3.78
CA SER A 318 11.33 -15.45 3.68
C SER A 318 12.46 -15.39 4.73
N TYR A 319 12.97 -14.19 5.03
CA TYR A 319 14.01 -13.97 6.04
C TYR A 319 13.51 -14.24 7.49
N PHE A 320 12.19 -14.27 7.68
CA PHE A 320 11.55 -14.43 8.98
C PHE A 320 10.73 -15.71 9.10
N ALA A 321 10.92 -16.68 8.20
CA ALA A 321 10.14 -17.93 8.14
C ALA A 321 10.20 -18.78 9.43
N HIS A 322 11.20 -18.53 10.29
CA HIS A 322 11.35 -19.18 11.59
C HIS A 322 10.41 -18.63 12.67
N TRP A 323 9.75 -17.49 12.44
CA TRP A 323 8.76 -16.94 13.38
C TRP A 323 7.41 -17.63 13.21
N LYS A 324 6.82 -18.04 14.35
CA LYS A 324 5.50 -18.68 14.39
C LYS A 324 4.35 -17.72 14.04
N ASP A 325 4.57 -16.42 14.23
CA ASP A 325 3.58 -15.37 13.97
C ASP A 325 4.23 -14.20 13.21
N LEU A 326 3.87 -14.10 11.94
CA LEU A 326 4.25 -13.03 11.00
C LEU A 326 3.08 -12.06 10.75
N SER A 327 2.07 -12.06 11.61
CA SER A 327 1.02 -11.04 11.55
C SER A 327 1.59 -9.66 11.89
N PRO A 328 0.98 -8.56 11.41
CA PRO A 328 1.46 -7.20 11.67
C PRO A 328 1.62 -6.87 13.17
N ASN A 329 0.76 -7.46 14.00
CA ASN A 329 0.75 -7.28 15.46
C ASN A 329 1.50 -8.39 16.21
N GLY A 330 2.12 -9.33 15.48
CA GLY A 330 2.79 -10.47 16.06
C GLY A 330 3.91 -10.05 17.00
N ALA A 331 4.00 -10.70 18.16
CA ALA A 331 5.04 -10.37 19.14
C ALA A 331 6.48 -10.43 18.59
N PRO A 332 6.84 -11.41 17.72
CA PRO A 332 8.17 -11.43 17.09
C PRO A 332 8.42 -10.20 16.19
N VAL A 333 7.42 -9.82 15.39
CA VAL A 333 7.49 -8.64 14.51
C VAL A 333 7.71 -7.37 15.33
N ARG A 334 6.88 -7.15 16.35
CA ARG A 334 7.03 -5.97 17.22
C ARG A 334 8.41 -5.92 17.88
N LYS A 335 8.84 -7.04 18.48
CA LYS A 335 10.14 -7.11 19.18
C LYS A 335 11.30 -6.83 18.24
N HIS A 336 11.28 -7.40 17.04
CA HIS A 336 12.36 -7.19 16.09
C HIS A 336 12.34 -5.78 15.49
N GLY A 337 11.17 -5.19 15.29
CA GLY A 337 11.04 -3.80 14.88
C GLY A 337 11.71 -2.83 15.87
N ILE A 338 11.56 -3.08 17.17
CA ILE A 338 12.26 -2.34 18.23
C ILE A 338 13.78 -2.50 18.09
N THR A 339 14.27 -3.73 17.89
CA THR A 339 15.70 -4.00 17.66
C THR A 339 16.25 -3.25 16.45
N VAL A 340 15.50 -3.23 15.34
CA VAL A 340 15.86 -2.48 14.12
C VAL A 340 16.01 -0.99 14.43
N MET A 341 15.06 -0.38 15.14
CA MET A 341 15.17 1.03 15.51
C MET A 341 16.34 1.29 16.47
N GLY A 342 16.67 0.36 17.37
CA GLY A 342 17.91 0.42 18.15
C GLY A 342 19.15 0.57 17.27
N GLY A 343 19.25 -0.23 16.20
CA GLY A 343 20.34 -0.12 15.21
C GLY A 343 20.31 1.20 14.42
N VAL A 344 19.12 1.75 14.12
CA VAL A 344 19.00 3.08 13.48
C VAL A 344 19.50 4.18 14.42
N TYR A 345 19.17 4.15 15.71
CA TYR A 345 19.68 5.12 16.70
C TYR A 345 21.19 4.98 16.92
N GLU A 346 21.71 3.75 16.92
CA GLU A 346 23.16 3.51 16.92
C GLU A 346 23.81 4.16 15.70
N ALA A 347 23.25 3.97 14.50
CA ALA A 347 23.72 4.62 13.28
C ALA A 347 23.68 6.16 13.35
N VAL A 348 22.64 6.76 13.97
CA VAL A 348 22.59 8.22 14.20
C VAL A 348 23.75 8.67 15.11
N SER A 349 24.09 7.88 16.13
CA SER A 349 25.24 8.17 17.01
C SER A 349 26.60 8.04 16.30
N LYS A 350 26.66 7.23 15.23
CA LYS A 350 27.84 6.96 14.40
C LYS A 350 27.81 7.66 13.04
N ILE A 351 27.00 8.70 12.88
CA ILE A 351 26.72 9.33 11.57
C ILE A 351 27.96 9.91 10.85
N ASP A 352 29.07 10.11 11.58
CA ASP A 352 30.34 10.57 11.02
C ASP A 352 31.18 9.45 10.39
N ASP A 353 30.99 8.20 10.83
CA ASP A 353 31.62 6.99 10.29
C ASP A 353 30.67 5.79 10.41
N LEU A 354 29.73 5.69 9.48
CA LEU A 354 28.74 4.62 9.46
C LEU A 354 29.36 3.26 9.13
N ALA A 355 30.35 3.23 8.22
CA ALA A 355 31.00 1.98 7.79
C ALA A 355 31.79 1.34 8.94
N GLY A 356 32.60 2.12 9.66
CA GLY A 356 33.31 1.65 10.85
C GLY A 356 32.36 1.40 12.01
N GLY A 357 31.40 2.30 12.24
CA GLY A 357 30.47 2.23 13.37
C GLY A 357 29.50 1.04 13.33
N LEU A 358 29.19 0.52 12.14
CA LEU A 358 28.22 -0.57 11.95
C LEU A 358 28.87 -1.87 11.44
N LEU A 359 30.20 -1.97 11.52
CA LEU A 359 30.96 -3.10 10.99
C LEU A 359 30.40 -4.46 11.43
N THR A 360 30.19 -4.67 12.73
CA THR A 360 29.65 -5.93 13.26
C THR A 360 28.24 -6.23 12.75
N LEU A 361 27.39 -5.21 12.58
CA LEU A 361 26.04 -5.38 12.06
C LEU A 361 26.07 -5.70 10.56
N SER A 362 27.01 -5.12 9.81
CA SER A 362 27.29 -5.42 8.41
C SER A 362 27.73 -6.89 8.25
N GLU A 363 28.67 -7.36 9.06
CA GLU A 363 29.13 -8.77 9.05
C GLU A 363 28.00 -9.76 9.39
N LEU A 364 27.16 -9.42 10.38
CA LEU A 364 25.99 -10.24 10.71
C LEU A 364 25.06 -10.38 9.51
N HIS A 365 24.71 -9.27 8.86
CA HIS A 365 23.82 -9.29 7.70
C HIS A 365 24.46 -9.97 6.49
N ALA A 366 25.74 -9.73 6.23
CA ALA A 366 26.45 -10.27 5.07
C ALA A 366 26.74 -11.76 5.18
N PHE A 367 27.28 -12.23 6.30
CA PHE A 367 27.82 -13.58 6.40
C PHE A 367 26.86 -14.58 7.02
N MET A 368 26.05 -14.14 8.00
CA MET A 368 25.15 -15.02 8.74
C MET A 368 23.73 -14.98 8.19
N LEU A 369 23.13 -13.80 8.06
CA LEU A 369 21.72 -13.67 7.66
C LEU A 369 21.55 -13.67 6.14
N ARG A 370 22.57 -13.19 5.40
CA ARG A 370 22.61 -13.10 3.93
C ARG A 370 21.39 -12.42 3.33
N VAL A 371 20.96 -11.32 3.95
CA VAL A 371 19.80 -10.54 3.47
C VAL A 371 20.17 -9.86 2.15
N ASP A 372 19.42 -10.04 1.07
CA ASP A 372 19.73 -9.31 -0.18
C ASP A 372 19.69 -7.79 0.07
N PRO A 373 20.76 -7.03 -0.26
CA PRO A 373 20.86 -5.60 0.01
C PRO A 373 19.70 -4.74 -0.52
N VAL A 374 18.96 -5.21 -1.53
CA VAL A 374 17.76 -4.52 -2.02
C VAL A 374 16.71 -4.30 -0.92
N ASN A 375 16.64 -5.21 0.07
CA ASN A 375 15.63 -5.16 1.12
C ASN A 375 15.90 -4.07 2.17
N PHE A 376 17.14 -3.60 2.30
CA PHE A 376 17.44 -2.46 3.17
C PHE A 376 16.72 -1.19 2.71
N LYS A 377 16.71 -0.93 1.39
CA LYS A 377 16.00 0.22 0.80
C LYS A 377 14.49 0.14 1.01
N ILE A 378 13.94 -1.08 0.94
CA ILE A 378 12.51 -1.33 1.19
C ILE A 378 12.16 -0.99 2.64
N LEU A 379 12.96 -1.46 3.61
CA LEU A 379 12.76 -1.14 5.01
C LEU A 379 12.95 0.36 5.29
N SER A 380 13.95 1.00 4.67
CA SER A 380 14.14 2.46 4.75
C SER A 380 12.87 3.20 4.31
N HIS A 381 12.27 2.81 3.19
CA HIS A 381 11.01 3.42 2.74
C HIS A 381 9.86 3.20 3.74
N CYS A 382 9.73 2.01 4.33
CA CYS A 382 8.76 1.76 5.40
C CYS A 382 8.98 2.69 6.60
N ILE A 383 10.22 2.93 7.01
CA ILE A 383 10.55 3.87 8.10
C ILE A 383 10.12 5.29 7.73
N LEU A 384 10.42 5.76 6.51
CA LEU A 384 10.03 7.09 6.04
C LEU A 384 8.49 7.28 6.06
N VAL A 385 7.74 6.26 5.64
CA VAL A 385 6.26 6.27 5.67
C VAL A 385 5.74 6.37 7.11
N VAL A 386 6.33 5.65 8.04
CA VAL A 386 5.92 5.69 9.45
C VAL A 386 6.25 7.03 10.09
N LEU A 387 7.44 7.58 9.81
CA LEU A 387 7.84 8.90 10.28
C LEU A 387 6.91 9.99 9.76
N SER A 388 6.54 9.95 8.47
CA SER A 388 5.62 10.94 7.89
C SER A 388 4.20 10.82 8.45
N MET A 389 3.75 9.60 8.73
CA MET A 389 2.44 9.31 9.31
C MET A 389 2.33 9.78 10.77
N MET A 390 3.36 9.54 11.58
CA MET A 390 3.33 9.83 13.02
C MET A 390 3.72 11.27 13.36
N PHE A 391 4.48 11.93 12.48
CA PHE A 391 5.05 13.27 12.68
C PHE A 391 4.82 14.15 11.45
N ALA A 392 3.58 14.20 10.96
CA ALA A 392 3.22 14.84 9.69
C ALA A 392 3.60 16.33 9.61
N GLU A 393 3.49 17.06 10.72
CA GLU A 393 3.85 18.48 10.80
C GLU A 393 5.36 18.68 10.81
N GLU A 394 6.09 17.81 11.52
CA GLU A 394 7.54 17.86 11.60
C GLU A 394 8.25 17.33 10.37
N PHE A 395 7.70 16.32 9.69
CA PHE A 395 8.37 15.58 8.62
C PHE A 395 8.31 16.35 7.29
N THR A 396 8.89 17.55 7.30
CA THR A 396 9.01 18.45 6.16
C THR A 396 9.81 17.82 5.01
N PRO A 397 9.70 18.31 3.76
CA PRO A 397 10.53 17.85 2.65
C PRO A 397 12.05 17.94 2.91
N GLN A 398 12.48 18.93 3.69
CA GLN A 398 13.88 19.16 4.07
C GLN A 398 14.37 18.13 5.09
N ILE A 399 13.52 17.72 6.03
CA ILE A 399 13.83 16.59 6.92
C ILE A 399 13.81 15.28 6.12
N HIS A 400 12.83 15.11 5.23
CA HIS A 400 12.73 13.92 4.39
C HIS A 400 14.00 13.68 3.57
N VAL A 401 14.54 14.70 2.87
CA VAL A 401 15.78 14.52 2.08
C VAL A 401 16.97 14.12 2.95
N ALA A 402 17.13 14.73 4.14
CA ALA A 402 18.22 14.43 5.03
C ALA A 402 18.11 13.00 5.61
N VAL A 403 16.90 12.59 6.02
CA VAL A 403 16.63 11.26 6.57
C VAL A 403 16.72 10.17 5.50
N ASP A 404 16.19 10.40 4.30
CA ASP A 404 16.30 9.46 3.17
C ASP A 404 17.77 9.21 2.81
N LYS A 405 18.56 10.28 2.71
CA LYS A 405 20.00 10.21 2.46
C LYS A 405 20.76 9.48 3.58
N PHE A 406 20.40 9.73 4.84
CA PHE A 406 20.96 9.00 5.98
C PHE A 406 20.63 7.50 5.91
N LEU A 407 19.37 7.14 5.65
CA LEU A 407 18.95 5.75 5.54
C LEU A 407 19.57 5.03 4.33
N ALA A 408 19.84 5.76 3.23
CA ALA A 408 20.57 5.23 2.08
C ALA A 408 22.04 4.92 2.44
N LEU A 409 22.70 5.79 3.21
CA LEU A 409 24.07 5.55 3.69
C LEU A 409 24.13 4.46 4.75
N LEU A 410 23.11 4.36 5.61
CA LEU A 410 22.96 3.25 6.55
C LEU A 410 22.85 1.92 5.78
N ALA A 411 21.99 1.85 4.76
CA ALA A 411 21.87 0.67 3.91
C ALA A 411 23.18 0.33 3.19
N LEU A 412 23.95 1.34 2.75
CA LEU A 412 25.28 1.13 2.15
C LEU A 412 26.27 0.55 3.17
N ALA A 413 26.33 1.09 4.38
CA ALA A 413 27.20 0.58 5.44
C ALA A 413 26.87 -0.87 5.85
N LEU A 414 25.57 -1.22 5.89
CA LEU A 414 25.14 -2.60 6.12
C LEU A 414 25.49 -3.55 4.96
N ALA A 415 25.59 -3.02 3.74
CA ALA A 415 25.95 -3.79 2.56
C ALA A 415 27.47 -3.91 2.34
N GLU A 416 28.29 -3.16 3.08
CA GLU A 416 29.75 -3.03 2.89
C GLU A 416 30.48 -4.38 2.86
N LYS A 417 30.05 -5.36 3.67
CA LYS A 417 30.71 -6.68 3.76
C LYS A 417 30.17 -7.75 2.82
N TYR A 418 29.26 -7.42 1.90
CA TYR A 418 28.67 -8.40 0.99
C TYR A 418 29.58 -8.79 -0.18
N ARG A 419 30.64 -8.03 -0.46
CA ARG A 419 31.56 -8.26 -1.59
C ARG A 419 33.00 -7.90 -1.26
#